data_AF-A0A841C1E5-F1
#
_entry.id   AF-A0A841C1E5-F1
#
_cell.length_a   1.000
_cell.length_b   1.000
_cell.length_c   1.000
_cell.angle_alpha   90.00
_cell.angle_beta   90.00
_cell.angle_gamma   90.00
#
_symmetry.space_group_name_H-M   'P 1'
#
loop_
_entity.id
_entity.type
_entity.pdbx_description
1 polymer ?
#
loop_
_entity_poly.entity_id
_entity_poly.type
_entity_poly.pdbx_seq_one_letter_code
_entity_poly.pdbx_strand_id
1 'polypeptide(L)'
;MDRLRTPFFFIALVALGLVVAVETGSNFLLGLTTPAIGTAQQLGADVPPGAAERPGGIAISYLALIDVVLLGTVVLMGVAILASKRLHARAQGVITLIGAIILIITALVLLFVAIAKLILMVSLLLAFPFGTIVYLILWGSFPRGEAATVLSLIMFLKVVAVVCLVAAQQRFLQNKGLVLMVITSLLGNVVAVFLHGLVPGILVSITDDIAGIVFAIVAIIWAIVLLIGSIPAIIRAIQVTAESAKQLKSAAPAVTV
;
A
#
# COMPACT_ATOMS: atom_id res chain seq x y z
N MET A 1 4.97 25.86 23.37
CA MET A 1 6.26 25.54 22.73
C MET A 1 6.14 24.13 22.19
N ASP A 2 6.17 23.89 20.88
CA ASP A 2 6.39 22.53 20.37
C ASP A 2 7.10 22.65 19.02
N ARG A 3 8.42 22.68 19.07
CA ARG A 3 9.25 22.50 17.88
C ARG A 3 9.19 21.02 17.51
N LEU A 4 9.02 20.72 16.23
CA LEU A 4 9.14 19.36 15.69
C LEU A 4 10.45 18.75 16.17
N ARG A 5 10.39 17.59 16.83
CA ARG A 5 11.60 16.83 17.17
C ARG A 5 12.05 16.07 15.93
N THR A 6 12.80 16.77 15.08
CA THR A 6 13.34 16.29 13.80
C THR A 6 13.96 14.88 13.81
N PRO A 7 14.76 14.45 14.82
CA PRO A 7 15.33 13.10 14.79
C PRO A 7 14.25 12.01 14.84
N PHE A 8 13.24 12.15 15.71
CA PHE A 8 12.14 11.18 15.79
C PHE A 8 11.30 11.15 14.52
N PHE A 9 11.06 12.33 13.92
CA PHE A 9 10.33 12.41 12.65
C PHE A 9 11.08 11.69 11.52
N PHE A 10 12.40 11.86 11.44
CA PHE A 10 13.21 11.19 10.41
C PHE A 10 13.25 9.68 10.61
N ILE A 11 13.39 9.19 11.86
CA ILE A 11 13.31 7.76 12.17
C ILE A 11 11.96 7.19 11.73
N ALA A 12 10.86 7.89 12.00
CA ALA A 12 9.54 7.45 11.57
C ALA A 12 9.41 7.36 10.04
N LEU A 13 9.96 8.34 9.31
CA LEU A 13 9.98 8.32 7.85
C LEU A 13 10.79 7.14 7.30
N VAL A 14 11.96 6.88 7.87
CA VAL A 14 12.79 5.72 7.47
C VAL A 14 12.06 4.42 7.76
N ALA A 15 11.45 4.27 8.94
CA ALA A 15 10.68 3.09 9.30
C ALA A 15 9.50 2.85 8.35
N LEU A 16 8.71 3.89 8.03
CA LEU A 16 7.63 3.78 7.05
C LEU A 16 8.13 3.50 5.63
N GLY A 17 9.26 4.10 5.23
CA GLY A 17 9.90 3.79 3.95
C GLY A 17 10.32 2.33 3.85
N LEU A 18 10.89 1.77 4.92
CA LEU A 18 11.24 0.35 5.00
C LEU A 18 10.00 -0.55 4.99
N VAL A 19 8.91 -0.17 5.66
CA VAL A 19 7.63 -0.89 5.59
C VAL A 19 7.17 -1.03 4.15
N VAL A 20 7.05 0.09 3.42
CA VAL A 20 6.60 0.08 2.02
C VAL A 20 7.55 -0.73 1.14
N ALA A 21 8.86 -0.61 1.36
CA ALA A 21 9.86 -1.36 0.61
C ALA A 21 9.74 -2.88 0.84
N VAL A 22 9.55 -3.30 2.09
CA VAL A 22 9.39 -4.72 2.46
C VAL A 22 8.06 -5.27 1.93
N GLU A 23 6.97 -4.52 2.02
CA GLU A 23 5.66 -4.94 1.49
C GLU A 23 5.68 -5.07 -0.03
N THR A 24 6.21 -4.06 -0.74
CA THR A 24 6.33 -4.11 -2.21
C THR A 24 7.30 -5.22 -2.67
N GLY A 25 8.37 -5.45 -1.90
CA GLY A 25 9.37 -6.48 -2.17
C GLY A 25 9.02 -7.88 -1.64
N SER A 26 7.90 -8.07 -0.95
CA SER A 26 7.61 -9.33 -0.24
C SER A 26 7.50 -10.52 -1.17
N ASN A 27 6.98 -10.33 -2.39
CA ASN A 27 6.90 -11.39 -3.39
C ASN A 27 8.28 -11.92 -3.78
N PHE A 28 9.27 -11.02 -3.88
CA PHE A 28 10.65 -11.41 -4.13
C PHE A 28 11.26 -12.09 -2.91
N LEU A 29 11.07 -11.52 -1.70
CA LEU A 29 11.61 -12.08 -0.46
C LEU A 29 11.07 -13.49 -0.14
N LEU A 30 9.77 -13.71 -0.34
CA LEU A 30 9.13 -15.01 -0.14
C LEU A 30 9.36 -15.98 -1.30
N GLY A 31 9.60 -15.46 -2.51
CA GLY A 31 9.98 -16.26 -3.67
C GLY A 31 11.38 -16.87 -3.54
N LEU A 32 12.31 -16.18 -2.88
CA LEU A 32 13.68 -16.66 -2.65
C LEU A 32 13.75 -17.86 -1.70
N THR A 33 12.76 -18.02 -0.82
CA THR A 33 12.80 -18.99 0.28
C THR A 33 11.94 -20.22 0.04
N THR A 34 11.08 -20.24 -0.99
CA THR A 34 10.23 -21.39 -1.28
C THR A 34 11.02 -22.53 -1.93
N PRO A 35 11.22 -23.69 -1.24
CA PRO A 35 11.99 -24.82 -1.76
C PRO A 35 11.12 -25.71 -2.66
N ALA A 36 10.46 -25.11 -3.64
CA ALA A 36 9.74 -25.85 -4.69
C ALA A 36 10.71 -26.74 -5.47
N ILE A 37 11.84 -26.13 -5.81
CA ILE A 37 12.91 -26.75 -6.59
C ILE A 37 13.57 -27.86 -5.77
N GLY A 38 13.84 -27.61 -4.49
CA GLY A 38 14.49 -28.60 -3.61
C GLY A 38 13.66 -29.87 -3.40
N THR A 39 12.35 -29.74 -3.17
CA THR A 39 11.50 -30.91 -2.85
C THR A 39 11.19 -31.75 -4.08
N ALA A 40 10.92 -31.13 -5.24
CA ALA A 40 10.64 -31.85 -6.47
C ALA A 40 11.89 -32.50 -7.08
N GLN A 41 13.05 -31.85 -6.95
CA GLN A 41 14.35 -32.40 -7.35
C GLN A 41 14.82 -33.53 -6.42
N GLN A 42 14.52 -33.46 -5.11
CA GLN A 42 14.74 -34.57 -4.18
C GLN A 42 13.85 -35.80 -4.44
N LEU A 43 12.68 -35.59 -5.04
CA LEU A 43 11.73 -36.66 -5.40
C LEU A 43 11.94 -37.20 -6.83
N GLY A 44 12.97 -36.73 -7.55
CA GLY A 44 13.28 -37.17 -8.92
C GLY A 44 12.22 -36.80 -9.96
N ALA A 45 11.37 -35.82 -9.65
CA ALA A 45 10.38 -35.32 -10.59
C ALA A 45 11.01 -34.24 -11.47
N ASP A 46 10.95 -34.42 -12.79
CA ASP A 46 11.31 -33.37 -13.75
C ASP A 46 10.39 -32.16 -13.52
N VAL A 47 10.94 -31.10 -12.94
CA VAL A 47 10.23 -29.84 -12.71
C VAL A 47 10.13 -29.12 -14.06
N PRO A 48 8.91 -28.90 -14.61
CA PRO A 48 8.76 -28.19 -15.86
C PRO A 48 9.39 -26.78 -15.76
N PRO A 49 10.02 -26.25 -16.82
CA PRO A 49 10.50 -24.88 -16.85
C PRO A 49 9.33 -23.92 -16.53
N GLY A 50 9.44 -23.16 -15.44
CA GLY A 50 8.37 -22.27 -14.94
C GLY A 50 7.67 -22.71 -13.65
N ALA A 51 7.77 -23.98 -13.24
CA ALA A 51 7.28 -24.42 -11.93
C ALA A 51 8.14 -23.93 -10.75
N ALA A 52 9.31 -23.34 -11.05
CA ALA A 52 10.15 -22.59 -10.11
C ALA A 52 9.55 -21.22 -9.73
N GLU A 53 8.68 -20.64 -10.57
CA GLU A 53 7.94 -19.41 -10.27
C GLU A 53 6.64 -19.79 -9.55
N ARG A 54 6.75 -20.23 -8.29
CA ARG A 54 5.56 -20.40 -7.46
C ARG A 54 4.88 -19.04 -7.29
N PRO A 55 3.60 -18.88 -7.64
CA PRO A 55 2.92 -17.60 -7.46
C PRO A 55 2.77 -17.32 -5.96
N GLY A 56 3.57 -16.37 -5.45
CA GLY A 56 3.57 -15.98 -4.05
C GLY A 56 2.22 -15.44 -3.57
N GLY A 57 2.08 -15.34 -2.25
CA GLY A 57 0.96 -14.65 -1.62
C GLY A 57 0.98 -13.16 -1.95
N ILE A 58 -0.16 -12.61 -2.32
CA ILE A 58 -0.30 -11.21 -2.76
C ILE A 58 -0.73 -10.28 -1.63
N ALA A 59 -1.25 -10.79 -0.51
CA ALA A 59 -1.83 -9.95 0.55
C ALA A 59 -0.82 -8.94 1.11
N ILE A 60 0.41 -9.39 1.39
CA ILE A 60 1.46 -8.54 1.97
C ILE A 60 1.81 -7.40 1.02
N SER A 61 1.93 -7.67 -0.29
CA SER A 61 2.19 -6.62 -1.27
C SER A 61 1.03 -5.66 -1.44
N TYR A 62 -0.21 -6.08 -1.19
CA TYR A 62 -1.38 -5.21 -1.33
C TYR A 62 -1.55 -4.29 -0.10
N LEU A 63 -0.97 -4.63 1.06
CA LEU A 63 -0.86 -3.70 2.19
C LEU A 63 -0.05 -2.44 1.82
N ALA A 64 0.91 -2.55 0.90
CA ALA A 64 1.69 -1.42 0.41
C ALA A 64 0.83 -0.30 -0.19
N LEU A 65 -0.35 -0.64 -0.74
CA LEU A 65 -1.28 0.36 -1.27
C LEU A 65 -1.79 1.31 -0.18
N ILE A 66 -1.96 0.81 1.04
CA ILE A 66 -2.39 1.60 2.20
C ILE A 66 -1.18 2.36 2.78
N ASP A 67 -0.02 1.71 2.83
CA ASP A 67 1.14 2.26 3.51
C ASP A 67 1.90 3.30 2.70
N VAL A 68 1.88 3.21 1.37
CA VAL A 68 2.45 4.25 0.51
C VAL A 68 1.70 5.57 0.69
N VAL A 69 0.39 5.49 0.98
CA VAL A 69 -0.45 6.64 1.26
C VAL A 69 -0.16 7.22 2.64
N LEU A 70 -0.01 6.35 3.64
CA LEU A 70 0.40 6.75 4.98
C LEU A 70 1.75 7.47 4.94
N LEU A 71 2.75 6.87 4.30
CA LEU A 71 4.07 7.46 4.08
C LEU A 71 3.97 8.79 3.33
N GLY A 72 3.24 8.84 2.22
CA GLY A 72 3.03 10.07 1.44
C GLY A 72 2.41 11.20 2.27
N THR A 73 1.43 10.87 3.11
CA THR A 73 0.78 11.83 4.02
C THR A 73 1.76 12.38 5.05
N VAL A 74 2.57 11.51 5.67
CA VAL A 74 3.59 11.91 6.64
C VAL A 74 4.68 12.76 5.99
N VAL A 75 5.15 12.38 4.79
CA VAL A 75 6.14 13.13 4.01
C VAL A 75 5.61 14.52 3.67
N LEU A 76 4.39 14.63 3.13
CA LEU A 76 3.78 15.93 2.80
C LEU A 76 3.65 16.83 4.04
N MET A 77 3.29 16.25 5.17
CA MET A 77 3.18 16.99 6.43
C MET A 77 4.55 17.42 6.99
N GLY A 78 5.60 16.63 6.77
CA GLY A 78 6.99 17.02 7.09
C GLY A 78 7.52 18.13 6.18
N VAL A 79 7.26 18.00 4.87
CA VAL A 79 7.63 19.00 3.86
C VAL A 79 6.98 20.34 4.17
N ALA A 80 5.73 20.34 4.66
CA ALA A 80 4.99 21.53 5.09
C ALA A 80 5.73 22.40 6.14
N ILE A 81 6.68 21.82 6.87
CA ILE A 81 7.45 22.51 7.90
C ILE A 81 8.64 23.28 7.29
N LEU A 82 9.16 22.86 6.15
CA LEU A 82 10.35 23.45 5.51
C LEU A 82 10.02 24.55 4.50
N ALA A 83 8.99 24.38 3.66
CA ALA A 83 8.65 25.37 2.62
C ALA A 83 7.57 26.40 3.01
N SER A 84 7.34 27.38 2.13
CA SER A 84 6.43 28.51 2.38
C SER A 84 4.95 28.09 2.33
N LYS A 85 4.13 28.64 3.25
CA LYS A 85 2.72 28.25 3.46
C LYS A 85 1.84 28.28 2.19
N ARG A 86 2.13 29.17 1.23
CA ARG A 86 1.37 29.30 -0.03
C ARG A 86 1.74 28.24 -1.06
N LEU A 87 3.03 27.92 -1.18
CA LEU A 87 3.51 26.92 -2.13
C LEU A 87 3.06 25.51 -1.70
N HIS A 88 3.12 25.24 -0.40
CA HIS A 88 2.68 23.96 0.18
C HIS A 88 1.23 23.64 -0.07
N ALA A 89 0.31 24.58 0.20
CA ALA A 89 -1.11 24.31 0.06
C ALA A 89 -1.50 23.92 -1.38
N ARG A 90 -0.81 24.51 -2.38
CA ARG A 90 -1.02 24.18 -3.79
C ARG A 90 -0.38 22.87 -4.18
N ALA A 91 0.91 22.71 -3.86
CA ALA A 91 1.66 21.49 -4.18
C ALA A 91 1.04 20.26 -3.52
N GLN A 92 0.65 20.36 -2.25
CA GLN A 92 -0.01 19.29 -1.51
C GLN A 92 -1.32 18.87 -2.19
N GLY A 93 -2.16 19.82 -2.62
CA GLY A 93 -3.41 19.52 -3.31
C GLY A 93 -3.19 18.75 -4.63
N VAL A 94 -2.26 19.22 -5.44
CA VAL A 94 -1.91 18.59 -6.73
C VAL A 94 -1.30 17.20 -6.52
N ILE A 95 -0.34 17.07 -5.60
CA ILE A 95 0.30 15.78 -5.29
C ILE A 95 -0.73 14.79 -4.75
N THR A 96 -1.63 15.22 -3.86
CA THR A 96 -2.69 14.37 -3.32
C THR A 96 -3.68 13.94 -4.40
N LEU A 97 -4.06 14.85 -5.31
CA LEU A 97 -4.94 14.53 -6.44
C LEU A 97 -4.32 13.49 -7.37
N ILE A 98 -3.08 13.73 -7.82
CA ILE A 98 -2.36 12.80 -8.70
C ILE A 98 -2.15 11.46 -7.99
N GLY A 99 -1.71 11.48 -6.73
CA GLY A 99 -1.52 10.29 -5.92
C GLY A 99 -2.81 9.48 -5.75
N ALA A 100 -3.95 10.14 -5.53
CA ALA A 100 -5.24 9.47 -5.43
C ALA A 100 -5.67 8.82 -6.75
N ILE A 101 -5.47 9.50 -7.89
CA ILE A 101 -5.79 8.93 -9.22
C ILE A 101 -4.92 7.70 -9.50
N ILE A 102 -3.60 7.80 -9.28
CA ILE A 102 -2.67 6.68 -9.46
C ILE A 102 -3.09 5.52 -8.55
N LEU A 103 -3.36 5.79 -7.27
CA LEU A 103 -3.78 4.78 -6.32
C LEU A 103 -5.08 4.08 -6.73
N ILE A 104 -6.09 4.81 -7.22
CA ILE A 104 -7.33 4.22 -7.73
C ILE A 104 -7.03 3.27 -8.88
N ILE A 105 -6.25 3.73 -9.87
CA ILE A 105 -5.93 2.93 -11.06
C ILE A 105 -5.15 1.68 -10.66
N THR A 106 -4.08 1.83 -9.88
CA THR A 106 -3.25 0.72 -9.41
C THR A 106 -4.06 -0.27 -8.58
N ALA A 107 -4.86 0.19 -7.62
CA ALA A 107 -5.67 -0.68 -6.78
C ALA A 107 -6.77 -1.39 -7.58
N LEU A 108 -7.37 -0.76 -8.59
CA LEU A 108 -8.34 -1.41 -9.49
C LEU A 108 -7.68 -2.51 -10.35
N VAL A 109 -6.52 -2.23 -10.95
CA VAL A 109 -5.78 -3.23 -11.73
C VAL A 109 -5.44 -4.44 -10.86
N LEU A 110 -4.87 -4.19 -9.67
CA LEU A 110 -4.52 -5.22 -8.72
C LEU A 110 -5.76 -5.99 -8.21
N LEU A 111 -6.88 -5.31 -7.98
CA LEU A 111 -8.15 -5.97 -7.64
C LEU A 111 -8.58 -6.98 -8.72
N PHE A 112 -8.52 -6.61 -9.99
CA PHE A 112 -8.86 -7.54 -11.08
C PHE A 112 -7.88 -8.71 -11.17
N VAL A 113 -6.57 -8.48 -10.98
CA VAL A 113 -5.56 -9.54 -10.95
C VAL A 113 -5.84 -10.52 -9.80
N ALA A 114 -6.13 -10.02 -8.60
CA ALA A 114 -6.43 -10.84 -7.44
C ALA A 114 -7.72 -11.67 -7.63
N ILE A 115 -8.77 -11.09 -8.20
CA ILE A 115 -10.01 -11.81 -8.51
C ILE A 115 -9.77 -12.89 -9.56
N ALA A 116 -9.04 -12.59 -10.64
CA ALA A 116 -8.72 -13.57 -11.67
C ALA A 116 -7.91 -14.74 -11.10
N LYS A 117 -6.90 -14.45 -10.27
CA LYS A 117 -6.10 -15.47 -9.57
C LYS A 117 -6.95 -16.32 -8.62
N LEU A 118 -7.84 -15.70 -7.83
CA LEU A 118 -8.75 -16.41 -6.94
C LEU A 118 -9.70 -17.34 -7.70
N ILE A 119 -10.30 -16.87 -8.81
CA ILE A 119 -11.17 -17.70 -9.66
C ILE A 119 -10.40 -18.90 -10.21
N LEU A 120 -9.17 -18.68 -10.71
CA LEU A 120 -8.30 -19.76 -11.20
C LEU A 120 -8.03 -20.80 -10.10
N MET A 121 -7.65 -20.35 -8.90
CA MET A 121 -7.34 -21.23 -7.76
C MET A 121 -8.53 -22.07 -7.33
N VAL A 122 -9.71 -21.46 -7.19
CA VAL A 122 -10.95 -22.17 -6.80
C VAL A 122 -11.38 -23.13 -7.90
N SER A 123 -11.29 -22.73 -9.16
CA SER A 123 -11.65 -23.57 -10.30
C SER A 123 -10.77 -24.81 -10.38
N LEU A 124 -9.45 -24.66 -10.20
CA LEU A 124 -8.52 -25.77 -10.16
C LEU A 124 -8.78 -26.69 -8.97
N LEU A 125 -8.96 -26.14 -7.77
CA LEU A 125 -9.24 -26.94 -6.57
C LEU A 125 -10.48 -27.83 -6.76
N LEU A 126 -11.54 -27.31 -7.39
CA LEU A 126 -12.80 -28.03 -7.61
C LEU A 126 -12.80 -28.96 -8.84
N ALA A 127 -11.85 -28.81 -9.76
CA ALA A 127 -11.74 -29.61 -10.96
C ALA A 127 -11.09 -30.98 -10.70
N PHE A 128 -11.78 -31.84 -9.95
CA PHE A 128 -11.29 -33.17 -9.61
C PHE A 128 -11.23 -34.10 -10.83
N PRO A 129 -10.19 -34.95 -10.97
CA PRO A 129 -8.99 -35.05 -10.12
C PRO A 129 -7.83 -34.16 -10.59
N PHE A 130 -7.73 -33.88 -11.88
CA PHE A 130 -6.52 -33.31 -12.47
C PHE A 130 -6.29 -31.85 -12.09
N GLY A 131 -7.33 -31.02 -12.04
CA GLY A 131 -7.20 -29.63 -11.61
C GLY A 131 -6.81 -29.52 -10.14
N THR A 132 -7.36 -30.40 -9.28
CA THR A 132 -7.00 -30.43 -7.87
C THR A 132 -5.52 -30.76 -7.67
N ILE A 133 -4.97 -31.68 -8.46
CA ILE A 133 -3.54 -32.00 -8.47
C ILE A 133 -2.71 -30.76 -8.84
N VAL A 134 -3.09 -30.05 -9.90
CA VAL A 134 -2.41 -28.81 -10.33
C VAL A 134 -2.46 -27.75 -9.22
N TYR A 135 -3.62 -27.58 -8.58
CA TYR A 135 -3.78 -26.66 -7.45
C TYR A 135 -2.82 -27.01 -6.31
N LEU A 136 -2.76 -28.28 -5.91
CA LEU A 136 -1.91 -28.72 -4.80
C LEU A 136 -0.42 -28.54 -5.11
N ILE A 137 -0.01 -28.75 -6.36
CA ILE A 137 1.38 -28.54 -6.80
C ILE A 137 1.77 -27.06 -6.73
N LEU A 138 0.90 -26.16 -7.20
CA LEU A 138 1.20 -24.73 -7.32
C LEU A 138 0.96 -23.94 -6.03
N TRP A 139 -0.12 -24.23 -5.30
CA TRP A 139 -0.59 -23.43 -4.16
C TRP A 139 -0.85 -24.24 -2.88
N GLY A 140 -0.73 -25.57 -2.92
CA GLY A 140 -1.00 -26.42 -1.75
C GLY A 140 -0.04 -26.24 -0.58
N SER A 141 1.14 -25.64 -0.83
CA SER A 141 2.14 -25.32 0.21
C SER A 141 2.39 -23.82 0.31
N PHE A 142 1.73 -23.15 1.26
CA PHE A 142 1.98 -21.75 1.57
C PHE A 142 3.05 -21.60 2.67
N PRO A 143 4.09 -20.76 2.50
CA PRO A 143 5.15 -20.58 3.48
C PRO A 143 4.70 -19.69 4.66
N ARG A 144 3.81 -20.23 5.51
CA ARG A 144 3.22 -19.50 6.65
C ARG A 144 4.25 -18.92 7.61
N GLY A 145 5.33 -19.65 7.90
CA GLY A 145 6.38 -19.19 8.80
C GLY A 145 7.14 -17.98 8.27
N GLU A 146 7.45 -17.98 6.97
CA GLU A 146 8.14 -16.87 6.31
C GLU A 146 7.24 -15.65 6.19
N ALA A 147 5.98 -15.86 5.79
CA ALA A 147 4.96 -14.81 5.75
C ALA A 147 4.75 -14.18 7.13
N ALA A 148 4.68 -14.99 8.19
CA ALA A 148 4.57 -14.51 9.56
C ALA A 148 5.82 -13.73 10.00
N THR A 149 7.02 -14.13 9.57
CA THR A 149 8.28 -13.42 9.87
C THR A 149 8.28 -12.05 9.21
N VAL A 150 7.91 -11.97 7.93
CA VAL A 150 7.82 -10.71 7.18
C VAL A 150 6.75 -9.80 7.79
N LEU A 151 5.55 -10.31 8.09
CA LEU A 151 4.48 -9.54 8.73
C LEU A 151 4.87 -9.06 10.13
N SER A 152 5.59 -9.86 10.91
CA SER A 152 6.11 -9.47 12.24
C SER A 152 7.13 -8.35 12.13
N LEU A 153 8.04 -8.41 11.15
CA LEU A 153 8.99 -7.33 10.87
C LEU A 153 8.25 -6.04 10.47
N ILE A 154 7.28 -6.15 9.56
CA ILE A 154 6.45 -5.00 9.14
C ILE A 154 5.73 -4.42 10.35
N MET A 155 5.12 -5.24 11.20
CA MET A 155 4.41 -4.80 12.39
C MET A 155 5.33 -4.06 13.35
N PHE A 156 6.52 -4.62 13.60
CA PHE A 156 7.54 -3.96 14.42
C PHE A 156 7.90 -2.57 13.86
N LEU A 157 8.18 -2.47 12.56
CA LEU A 157 8.51 -1.20 11.91
C LEU A 157 7.34 -0.20 11.98
N LYS A 158 6.08 -0.65 11.81
CA LYS A 158 4.89 0.18 11.96
C LYS A 158 4.76 0.73 13.38
N VAL A 159 4.96 -0.11 14.39
CA VAL A 159 4.92 0.33 15.80
C VAL A 159 6.01 1.35 16.09
N VAL A 160 7.25 1.09 15.64
CA VAL A 160 8.36 2.06 15.76
C VAL A 160 8.01 3.38 15.08
N ALA A 161 7.49 3.34 13.86
CA ALA A 161 7.08 4.54 13.13
C ALA A 161 6.01 5.34 13.89
N VAL A 162 4.99 4.66 14.42
CA VAL A 162 3.90 5.31 15.19
C VAL A 162 4.43 5.93 16.47
N VAL A 163 5.22 5.20 17.26
CA VAL A 163 5.82 5.70 18.50
C VAL A 163 6.71 6.92 18.21
N CYS A 164 7.55 6.84 17.18
CA CYS A 164 8.39 7.95 16.75
C CYS A 164 7.58 9.15 16.23
N LEU A 165 6.48 8.94 15.50
CA LEU A 165 5.58 10.02 15.08
C LEU A 165 4.95 10.75 16.28
N VAL A 166 4.45 9.99 17.25
CA VAL A 166 3.88 10.56 18.48
C VAL A 166 4.93 11.33 19.28
N ALA A 167 6.13 10.76 19.41
CA ALA A 167 7.27 11.41 20.08
C ALA A 167 7.77 12.64 19.33
N ALA A 168 7.63 12.68 18.00
CA ALA A 168 8.04 13.81 17.17
C ALA A 168 7.14 15.03 17.38
N GLN A 169 5.81 14.84 17.38
CA GLN A 169 4.83 15.91 17.62
C GLN A 169 3.42 15.37 17.91
N GLN A 170 2.81 15.77 19.03
CA GLN A 170 1.44 15.34 19.39
C GLN A 170 0.35 15.78 18.39
N ARG A 171 0.60 16.85 17.63
CA ARG A 171 -0.36 17.34 16.61
C ARG A 171 -0.62 16.32 15.50
N PHE A 172 0.27 15.34 15.28
CA PHE A 172 0.00 14.24 14.35
C PHE A 172 -1.21 13.40 14.79
N LEU A 173 -1.39 13.18 16.10
CA LEU A 173 -2.56 12.48 16.65
C LEU A 173 -3.86 13.29 16.56
N GLN A 174 -3.77 14.60 16.39
CA GLN A 174 -4.94 15.47 16.19
C GLN A 174 -5.48 15.36 14.76
N ASN A 175 -4.67 14.87 13.81
CA ASN A 175 -5.09 14.63 12.45
C ASN A 175 -5.85 13.30 12.38
N LYS A 176 -7.19 13.36 12.46
CA LYS A 176 -8.07 12.19 12.39
C LYS A 176 -7.83 11.32 11.16
N GLY A 177 -7.51 11.92 10.01
CA GLY A 177 -7.22 11.18 8.79
C GLY A 177 -5.96 10.33 8.92
N LEU A 178 -4.88 10.92 9.45
CA LEU A 178 -3.62 10.21 9.70
C LEU A 178 -3.82 9.06 10.72
N VAL A 179 -4.53 9.34 11.82
CA VAL A 179 -4.81 8.33 12.86
C VAL A 179 -5.60 7.16 12.28
N LEU A 180 -6.64 7.43 11.50
CA LEU A 180 -7.42 6.38 10.85
C LEU A 180 -6.57 5.56 9.88
N MET A 181 -5.71 6.18 9.07
CA MET A 181 -4.80 5.45 8.16
C MET A 181 -3.83 4.55 8.91
N VAL A 182 -3.23 5.04 10.00
CA VAL A 182 -2.35 4.24 10.87
C VAL A 182 -3.10 3.03 11.41
N ILE A 183 -4.31 3.23 11.93
CA ILE A 183 -5.14 2.13 12.46
C ILE A 183 -5.47 1.12 11.36
N THR A 184 -5.88 1.58 10.18
CA THR A 184 -6.19 0.69 9.05
C THR A 184 -4.96 -0.12 8.63
N SER A 185 -3.78 0.50 8.56
CA SER A 185 -2.52 -0.17 8.23
C SER A 185 -2.12 -1.24 9.25
N LEU A 186 -2.22 -0.93 10.54
CA LEU A 186 -1.95 -1.88 11.63
C LEU A 186 -2.95 -3.03 11.62
N LEU A 187 -4.24 -2.71 11.49
CA LEU A 187 -5.30 -3.70 11.45
C LEU A 187 -5.17 -4.62 10.24
N GLY A 188 -4.80 -4.08 9.07
CA GLY A 188 -4.55 -4.88 7.87
C GLY A 188 -3.46 -5.93 8.09
N ASN A 189 -2.35 -5.55 8.75
CA ASN A 189 -1.30 -6.50 9.09
C ASN A 189 -1.79 -7.58 10.08
N VAL A 190 -2.50 -7.19 11.16
CA VAL A 190 -3.10 -8.17 12.10
C VAL A 190 -4.05 -9.13 11.39
N VAL A 191 -4.91 -8.62 10.52
CA VAL A 191 -5.86 -9.41 9.73
C VAL A 191 -5.12 -10.40 8.82
N ALA A 192 -4.05 -9.98 8.15
CA ALA A 192 -3.26 -10.89 7.31
C ALA A 192 -2.66 -12.06 8.10
N VAL A 193 -2.01 -11.79 9.23
CA VAL A 193 -1.44 -12.85 10.10
C VAL A 193 -2.53 -13.78 10.62
N PHE A 194 -3.64 -13.22 11.08
CA PHE A 194 -4.76 -14.00 11.59
C PHE A 194 -5.35 -14.93 10.53
N LEU A 195 -5.54 -14.42 9.31
CA LEU A 195 -6.06 -15.18 8.18
C LEU A 195 -5.12 -16.33 7.77
N HIS A 196 -3.80 -16.12 7.78
CA HIS A 196 -2.81 -17.19 7.52
C HIS A 196 -2.79 -18.27 8.60
N GLY A 197 -3.11 -17.91 9.85
CA GLY A 197 -3.13 -18.83 11.00
C GLY A 197 -4.44 -19.62 11.15
N LEU A 198 -5.57 -19.09 10.68
CA LEU A 198 -6.90 -19.68 10.90
C LEU A 198 -7.19 -20.88 9.99
N VAL A 199 -6.71 -20.84 8.74
CA VAL A 199 -7.15 -21.74 7.67
C VAL A 199 -6.20 -22.93 7.50
N PRO A 200 -6.69 -24.15 7.16
CA PRO A 200 -5.83 -25.30 6.88
C PRO A 200 -4.82 -25.02 5.77
N GLY A 201 -3.61 -25.56 5.89
CA GLY A 201 -2.45 -25.21 5.06
C GLY A 201 -2.71 -25.14 3.55
N ILE A 202 -3.48 -26.10 3.02
CA ILE A 202 -3.82 -26.16 1.59
C ILE A 202 -4.68 -25.00 1.11
N LEU A 203 -5.50 -24.38 1.97
CA LEU A 203 -6.43 -23.30 1.62
C LEU A 203 -5.85 -21.90 1.94
N VAL A 204 -4.69 -21.82 2.60
CA VAL A 204 -4.08 -20.55 3.02
C VAL A 204 -3.82 -19.63 1.83
N SER A 205 -3.40 -20.17 0.69
CA SER A 205 -3.15 -19.38 -0.52
C SER A 205 -4.42 -18.73 -1.08
N ILE A 206 -5.59 -19.39 -0.95
CA ILE A 206 -6.89 -18.81 -1.31
C ILE A 206 -7.25 -17.68 -0.34
N THR A 207 -7.06 -17.93 0.96
CA THR A 207 -7.33 -16.94 2.00
C THR A 207 -6.43 -15.70 1.89
N ASP A 208 -5.16 -15.88 1.48
CA ASP A 208 -4.25 -14.79 1.19
C ASP A 208 -4.74 -13.92 0.03
N ASP A 209 -5.17 -14.52 -1.08
CA ASP A 209 -5.74 -13.76 -2.21
C ASP A 209 -7.01 -13.00 -1.80
N ILE A 210 -7.86 -13.58 -0.95
CA ILE A 210 -9.03 -12.90 -0.37
C ILE A 210 -8.60 -11.69 0.47
N ALA A 211 -7.56 -11.82 1.30
CA ALA A 211 -7.01 -10.71 2.07
C ALA A 211 -6.50 -9.59 1.14
N GLY A 212 -5.79 -9.95 0.06
CA GLY A 212 -5.36 -9.01 -0.97
C GLY A 212 -6.53 -8.23 -1.58
N ILE A 213 -7.62 -8.91 -1.97
CA ILE A 213 -8.85 -8.27 -2.47
C ILE A 213 -9.38 -7.24 -1.46
N VAL A 214 -9.47 -7.63 -0.18
CA VAL A 214 -9.94 -6.72 0.89
C VAL A 214 -9.03 -5.50 1.01
N PHE A 215 -7.70 -5.67 0.97
CA PHE A 215 -6.76 -4.55 1.06
C PHE A 215 -6.82 -3.62 -0.15
N ALA A 216 -7.01 -4.16 -1.37
CA ALA A 216 -7.25 -3.35 -2.56
C ALA A 216 -8.55 -2.52 -2.43
N ILE A 217 -9.64 -3.11 -1.93
CA ILE A 217 -10.90 -2.39 -1.70
C ILE A 217 -10.70 -1.27 -0.66
N VAL A 218 -10.02 -1.56 0.44
CA VAL A 218 -9.70 -0.57 1.48
C VAL A 218 -8.83 0.56 0.93
N ALA A 219 -7.85 0.25 0.08
CA ALA A 219 -7.03 1.25 -0.59
C ALA A 219 -7.86 2.13 -1.55
N ILE A 220 -8.80 1.56 -2.31
CA ILE A 220 -9.72 2.32 -3.17
C ILE A 220 -10.57 3.28 -2.33
N ILE A 221 -11.11 2.82 -1.20
CA ILE A 221 -11.88 3.67 -0.28
C ILE A 221 -11.04 4.85 0.19
N TRP A 222 -9.80 4.62 0.62
CA TRP A 222 -8.88 5.68 1.01
C TRP A 222 -8.55 6.64 -0.15
N ALA A 223 -8.35 6.11 -1.35
CA ALA A 223 -8.10 6.91 -2.54
C ALA A 223 -9.27 7.84 -2.86
N ILE A 224 -10.51 7.37 -2.73
CA ILE A 224 -11.72 8.18 -2.88
C ILE A 224 -11.77 9.28 -1.81
N VAL A 225 -11.48 8.96 -0.55
CA VAL A 225 -11.43 9.94 0.53
C VAL A 225 -10.40 11.03 0.24
N LEU A 226 -9.21 10.66 -0.24
CA LEU A 226 -8.17 11.62 -0.64
C LEU A 226 -8.56 12.45 -1.86
N LEU A 227 -9.21 11.84 -2.85
CA LEU A 227 -9.72 12.51 -4.04
C LEU A 227 -10.73 13.60 -3.63
N ILE A 228 -11.69 13.27 -2.77
CA ILE A 228 -12.65 14.24 -2.22
C ILE A 228 -11.91 15.34 -1.42
N GLY A 229 -10.95 14.94 -0.59
CA GLY A 229 -10.13 15.87 0.20
C GLY A 229 -9.30 16.85 -0.64
N SER A 230 -9.02 16.52 -1.91
CA SER A 230 -8.25 17.38 -2.83
C SER A 230 -9.09 18.50 -3.48
N ILE A 231 -10.42 18.37 -3.52
CA ILE A 231 -11.34 19.33 -4.17
C ILE A 231 -11.14 20.77 -3.67
N PRO A 232 -11.07 21.06 -2.35
CA PRO A 232 -10.88 22.43 -1.87
C PRO A 232 -9.58 23.07 -2.34
N ALA A 233 -8.52 22.26 -2.50
CA ALA A 233 -7.23 22.74 -3.00
C ALA A 233 -7.31 23.11 -4.48
N ILE A 234 -8.04 22.32 -5.28
CA ILE A 234 -8.30 22.60 -6.70
C ILE A 234 -9.07 23.91 -6.85
N ILE A 235 -10.16 24.10 -6.08
CA ILE A 235 -10.96 25.33 -6.14
C ILE A 235 -10.08 26.56 -5.85
N ARG A 236 -9.25 26.50 -4.81
CA ARG A 236 -8.33 27.59 -4.46
C ARG A 236 -7.27 27.84 -5.53
N ALA A 237 -6.79 26.79 -6.19
CA ALA A 237 -5.84 26.94 -7.29
C ALA A 237 -6.47 27.66 -8.50
N ILE A 238 -7.72 27.31 -8.86
CA ILE A 238 -8.46 27.94 -9.95
C ILE A 238 -8.76 29.42 -9.63
N GLN A 239 -9.20 29.72 -8.42
CA GLN A 239 -9.51 31.09 -7.98
C GLN A 239 -8.31 32.04 -8.15
N VAL A 240 -7.12 31.61 -7.75
CA VAL A 240 -5.95 32.49 -7.85
C VAL A 240 -5.53 32.69 -9.32
N THR A 241 -5.63 31.65 -10.16
CA THR A 241 -5.36 31.79 -11.60
C THR A 241 -6.33 32.79 -12.25
N ALA A 242 -7.61 32.76 -11.86
CA ALA A 242 -8.61 33.71 -12.35
C ALA A 242 -8.30 35.17 -11.91
N GLU A 243 -7.87 35.37 -10.67
CA GLU A 243 -7.46 36.69 -10.17
C GLU A 243 -6.21 37.22 -10.89
N SER A 244 -5.19 36.39 -11.09
CA SER A 244 -3.99 36.77 -11.85
C SER A 244 -4.30 37.11 -13.30
N ALA A 245 -5.20 36.35 -13.95
CA ALA A 245 -5.65 36.65 -15.31
C ALA A 245 -6.42 37.99 -15.38
N LYS A 246 -7.24 38.29 -14.38
CA LYS A 246 -7.97 39.56 -14.27
C LYS A 246 -7.00 40.75 -14.12
N GLN A 247 -5.97 40.61 -13.27
CA GLN A 247 -4.95 41.65 -13.08
C GLN A 247 -4.15 41.93 -14.36
N LEU A 248 -3.77 40.89 -15.10
CA LEU A 248 -3.12 41.02 -16.42
C LEU A 248 -3.99 41.78 -17.42
N LYS A 249 -5.29 41.47 -17.45
CA LYS A 249 -6.24 42.15 -18.34
C LYS A 249 -6.45 43.63 -17.98
N SER A 250 -6.43 43.98 -16.69
CA SER A 250 -6.52 45.38 -16.24
C SER A 250 -5.25 46.19 -16.42
N ALA A 251 -4.09 45.53 -16.57
CA ALA A 251 -2.80 46.17 -16.76
C ALA A 251 -2.42 46.38 -18.24
N ALA A 252 -3.22 45.84 -19.18
CA ALA A 252 -3.01 46.07 -20.61
C ALA A 252 -3.32 47.53 -20.96
N PRO A 253 -2.38 48.30 -21.56
CA PRO A 253 -2.62 49.68 -21.92
C PRO A 253 -3.76 49.75 -22.93
N ALA A 254 -4.69 50.70 -22.73
CA ALA A 254 -5.71 51.02 -23.71
C ALA A 254 -5.00 51.47 -24.99
N VAL A 255 -5.03 50.64 -26.02
CA VAL A 255 -4.60 51.02 -27.36
C VAL A 255 -5.65 52.01 -27.86
N THR A 256 -5.42 53.30 -27.60
CA THR A 256 -6.14 54.41 -28.21
C THR A 256 -5.73 54.45 -29.68
N VAL A 257 -6.63 54.03 -30.55
CA VAL A 257 -6.57 54.23 -32.01
C VAL A 257 -7.02 55.66 -32.32
#